data_AF-A0A7S2YP23-F1
#
_entry.id   AF-A0A7S2YP23-F1
#
_cell.length_a   1.000
_cell.length_b   1.000
_cell.length_c   1.000
_cell.angle_alpha   90.00
_cell.angle_beta   90.00
_cell.angle_gamma   90.00
#
_symmetry.space_group_name_H-M   'P 1'
#
loop_
_entity.id
_entity.type
_entity.pdbx_description
1 polymer ?
#
loop_
_entity_poly.entity_id
_entity_poly.type
_entity_poly.pdbx_seq_one_letter_code
_entity_poly.pdbx_strand_id
1 'polypeptide(L)'
;GILICANIVAMLIICFHFAVIQFEQQKFLVKKDEDHYWFKMLIPPIEFGAVHAILFQLALIPLTMARYTIASLSLSGSFIQQYIPLERTPSLHEYLGNSMVALVAMSTSFFLFSNGYLCFVHGEADYCEKFTTPAAYLGYGILS
;
A
#
# COMPACT_ATOMS: atom_id res chain seq x y z
N GLY A 1 -1.49 21.22 0.61
CA GLY A 1 -2.61 21.20 -0.35
C GLY A 1 -2.23 20.39 -1.57
N ILE A 2 -1.64 21.03 -2.58
CA ILE A 2 -1.36 20.41 -3.90
C ILE A 2 -0.48 19.15 -3.79
N LEU A 3 0.60 19.18 -3.00
CA LEU A 3 1.48 18.00 -2.85
C LEU A 3 0.79 16.80 -2.19
N ILE A 4 -0.12 17.06 -1.26
CA ILE A 4 -0.93 16.04 -0.59
C ILE A 4 -1.90 15.41 -1.60
N CYS A 5 -2.58 16.24 -2.40
CA CYS A 5 -3.46 15.75 -3.46
C CYS A 5 -2.68 14.91 -4.50
N ALA A 6 -1.50 15.37 -4.91
CA ALA A 6 -0.64 14.64 -5.83
C ALA A 6 -0.21 13.28 -5.25
N ASN A 7 0.14 13.24 -3.96
CA ASN A 7 0.49 12.01 -3.26
C ASN A 7 -0.67 11.01 -3.19
N ILE A 8 -1.88 11.47 -2.86
CA ILE A 8 -3.09 10.62 -2.85
C ILE A 8 -3.39 10.09 -4.27
N VAL A 9 -3.31 10.93 -5.29
CA VAL A 9 -3.54 10.53 -6.68
C VAL A 9 -2.50 9.51 -7.12
N ALA A 10 -1.22 9.72 -6.81
CA ALA A 10 -0.16 8.77 -7.11
C ALA A 10 -0.41 7.41 -6.43
N MET A 11 -0.82 7.40 -5.17
CA MET A 11 -1.18 6.16 -4.46
C MET A 11 -2.34 5.43 -5.11
N LEU A 12 -3.41 6.14 -5.48
CA LEU A 12 -4.55 5.54 -6.15
C LEU A 12 -4.14 4.94 -7.49
N ILE A 13 -3.35 5.66 -8.29
CA ILE A 13 -2.86 5.17 -9.59
C ILE A 13 -2.02 3.91 -9.41
N ILE A 14 -1.06 3.92 -8.48
CA ILE A 14 -0.20 2.76 -8.21
C ILE A 14 -1.05 1.57 -7.74
N CYS A 15 -1.96 1.79 -6.79
CA CYS A 15 -2.85 0.75 -6.28
C CYS A 15 -3.68 0.13 -7.40
N PHE A 16 -4.36 0.95 -8.22
CA PHE A 16 -5.17 0.47 -9.34
C PHE A 16 -4.34 -0.25 -10.39
N HIS A 17 -3.18 0.29 -10.76
CA HIS A 17 -2.31 -0.30 -11.77
C HIS A 17 -1.88 -1.72 -11.38
N PHE A 18 -1.36 -1.90 -10.16
CA PHE A 18 -0.93 -3.22 -9.69
C PHE A 18 -2.11 -4.15 -9.38
N ALA A 19 -3.24 -3.61 -8.91
CA ALA A 19 -4.46 -4.39 -8.72
C ALA A 19 -4.99 -4.95 -10.05
N VAL A 20 -5.03 -4.17 -11.13
CA VAL A 20 -5.49 -4.63 -12.44
C VAL A 20 -4.57 -5.73 -12.99
N ILE A 21 -3.25 -5.58 -12.86
CA ILE A 21 -2.29 -6.61 -13.28
C ILE A 21 -2.57 -7.93 -12.54
N GLN A 22 -2.75 -7.86 -11.23
CA GLN A 22 -3.04 -9.04 -10.43
C GLN A 22 -4.42 -9.64 -10.77
N PHE A 23 -5.42 -8.81 -11.03
CA PHE A 23 -6.76 -9.25 -11.42
C PHE A 23 -6.76 -10.03 -12.73
N GLU A 24 -5.99 -9.60 -13.72
CA GLU A 24 -5.83 -10.36 -14.97
C GLU A 24 -5.16 -11.72 -14.73
N GLN A 25 -4.18 -11.81 -13.82
CA GLN A 25 -3.58 -13.09 -13.45
C GLN A 25 -4.57 -14.02 -12.73
N GLN A 26 -5.39 -13.48 -11.83
CA GLN A 26 -6.39 -14.26 -11.08
C GLN A 26 -7.47 -14.84 -11.99
N LYS A 27 -7.85 -14.18 -13.08
CA LYS A 27 -8.81 -14.74 -14.07
C LYS A 27 -8.39 -16.08 -14.65
N PHE A 28 -7.08 -16.34 -14.75
CA PHE A 28 -6.56 -17.61 -15.26
C PHE A 28 -6.46 -18.69 -14.18
N LEU A 29 -6.39 -18.29 -12.90
CA LEU A 29 -6.21 -19.20 -11.77
C LEU A 29 -7.54 -19.64 -11.16
N VAL A 30 -8.50 -18.72 -11.03
CA VAL A 30 -9.78 -18.97 -10.37
C VAL A 30 -10.81 -19.45 -11.40
N LYS A 31 -11.37 -20.64 -11.19
CA LYS A 31 -12.43 -21.20 -12.05
C LYS A 31 -13.78 -20.59 -11.70
N LYS A 32 -14.63 -20.33 -12.71
CA LYS A 32 -15.95 -19.69 -12.53
C LYS A 32 -16.95 -20.49 -11.68
N ASP A 33 -16.79 -21.81 -11.59
CA ASP A 33 -17.66 -22.70 -10.81
C ASP A 33 -17.17 -22.93 -9.37
N GLU A 34 -16.18 -22.18 -8.92
CA GLU A 34 -15.65 -22.33 -7.56
C GLU A 34 -16.47 -21.52 -6.54
N ASP A 35 -16.69 -22.10 -5.37
CA ASP A 35 -17.36 -21.42 -4.26
C ASP A 35 -16.61 -20.11 -3.93
N HIS A 36 -17.38 -19.06 -3.63
CA HIS A 36 -16.85 -17.72 -3.33
C HIS A 36 -15.97 -17.11 -4.45
N TYR A 37 -16.21 -17.48 -5.71
CA TYR A 37 -15.53 -16.96 -6.91
C TYR A 37 -15.19 -15.46 -6.83
N TRP A 38 -16.19 -14.61 -6.54
CA TRP A 38 -15.99 -13.16 -6.50
C TRP A 38 -15.06 -12.70 -5.38
N PHE A 39 -15.08 -13.36 -4.22
CA PHE A 39 -14.16 -13.05 -3.12
C PHE A 39 -12.75 -13.48 -3.49
N LYS A 40 -12.56 -14.72 -3.96
CA LYS A 40 -11.25 -15.22 -4.40
C LYS A 40 -10.65 -14.39 -5.54
N MET A 41 -11.51 -13.81 -6.38
CA MET A 41 -11.09 -12.97 -7.49
C MET A 41 -10.77 -11.53 -7.10
N LEU A 42 -11.42 -10.95 -6.09
CA LEU A 42 -11.25 -9.54 -5.70
C LEU A 42 -10.25 -9.32 -4.56
N ILE A 43 -10.14 -10.25 -3.60
CA ILE A 43 -9.25 -10.09 -2.44
C ILE A 43 -7.78 -9.97 -2.88
N PRO A 44 -7.21 -10.89 -3.68
CA PRO A 44 -5.79 -10.84 -4.01
C PRO A 44 -5.34 -9.57 -4.76
N PRO A 45 -6.12 -9.05 -5.74
CA PRO A 45 -5.82 -7.77 -6.38
C PRO A 45 -5.78 -6.57 -5.45
N ILE A 46 -6.71 -6.50 -4.50
CA ILE A 46 -6.79 -5.40 -3.52
C ILE A 46 -5.59 -5.47 -2.58
N GLU A 47 -5.26 -6.66 -2.07
CA GLU A 47 -4.08 -6.88 -1.22
C GLU A 47 -2.79 -6.49 -1.94
N PHE A 48 -2.63 -6.93 -3.19
CA PHE A 48 -1.43 -6.68 -3.97
C PHE A 48 -1.25 -5.18 -4.31
N GLY A 49 -2.34 -4.50 -4.68
CA GLY A 49 -2.35 -3.05 -4.89
C GLY A 49 -2.00 -2.26 -3.63
N ALA A 50 -2.56 -2.66 -2.48
CA ALA A 50 -2.29 -2.03 -1.19
C ALA A 50 -0.82 -2.15 -0.76
N VAL A 51 -0.20 -3.33 -0.91
CA VAL A 51 1.22 -3.54 -0.61
C VAL A 51 2.11 -2.61 -1.44
N HIS A 52 1.82 -2.43 -2.73
CA HIS A 52 2.61 -1.53 -3.59
C HIS A 52 2.43 -0.06 -3.23
N ALA A 53 1.22 0.35 -2.81
CA ALA A 53 0.98 1.69 -2.31
C ALA A 53 1.73 1.97 -1.00
N ILE A 54 1.81 0.97 -0.10
CA ILE A 54 2.58 1.05 1.16
C ILE A 54 4.09 1.10 0.88
N LEU A 55 4.60 0.28 -0.05
CA LEU A 55 6.01 0.29 -0.47
C LEU A 55 6.41 1.66 -1.06
N PHE A 56 5.53 2.28 -1.84
CA PHE A 56 5.75 3.62 -2.37
C PHE A 56 5.91 4.66 -1.24
N GLN A 57 5.10 4.58 -0.18
CA GLN A 57 5.23 5.47 0.99
C GLN A 57 6.49 5.20 1.78
N LEU A 58 6.83 3.92 2.00
CA LEU A 58 8.07 3.51 2.64
C LEU A 58 9.31 4.03 1.91
N ALA A 59 9.27 4.15 0.58
CA ALA A 59 10.35 4.74 -0.21
C ALA A 59 10.40 6.28 -0.09
N LEU A 60 9.24 6.94 0.05
CA LEU A 60 9.15 8.40 0.14
C LEU A 60 9.54 8.96 1.51
N ILE A 61 9.26 8.23 2.60
CA ILE A 61 9.59 8.63 3.98
C ILE A 61 11.10 8.97 4.15
N PRO A 62 12.06 8.08 3.80
CA PRO A 62 13.49 8.40 3.92
C PRO A 62 13.92 9.50 2.95
N LEU A 63 13.29 9.60 1.77
CA LEU A 63 13.57 10.64 0.79
C LEU A 63 13.25 12.04 1.35
N THR A 64 12.14 12.19 2.09
CA THR A 64 11.77 13.45 2.76
C THR A 64 12.70 13.84 3.91
N MET A 65 13.51 12.90 4.42
CA MET A 65 14.51 13.16 5.48
C MET A 65 15.93 13.33 4.94
N ALA A 66 16.16 13.18 3.63
CA ALA A 66 17.46 13.36 2.99
C ALA A 66 17.83 14.84 2.86
N ARG A 67 18.09 15.49 4.01
CA ARG A 67 18.34 16.95 4.11
C ARG A 67 19.44 17.46 3.17
N TYR A 68 20.49 16.68 2.95
CA TYR A 68 21.59 17.06 2.04
C TYR A 68 21.17 17.08 0.58
N THR A 69 20.41 16.08 0.12
CA THR A 69 19.86 16.00 -1.23
C THR A 69 18.85 17.11 -1.49
N ILE A 70 18.05 17.43 -0.48
CA ILE A 70 17.06 18.51 -0.52
C ILE A 70 17.76 19.87 -0.58
N ALA A 71 18.80 20.09 0.23
CA ALA A 71 19.57 21.32 0.22
C ALA A 71 20.32 21.55 -1.11
N SER A 72 20.91 20.51 -1.70
CA SER A 72 21.59 20.62 -3.00
C SER A 72 20.61 20.93 -4.14
N LEU A 73 19.39 20.37 -4.09
CA LEU A 73 18.31 20.69 -5.03
C LEU A 73 17.83 22.14 -4.89
N SER A 74 17.73 22.64 -3.65
CA SER A 74 17.36 24.03 -3.37
C SER A 74 18.38 25.02 -3.89
N LEU A 75 19.67 24.67 -3.86
CA LEU A 75 20.78 25.51 -4.32
C LEU A 75 20.90 25.57 -5.84
N SER A 76 20.43 24.55 -6.56
CA SER A 76 20.48 24.51 -8.03
C SER A 76 19.49 25.44 -8.74
N GLY A 77 18.70 26.25 -8.02
CA GLY A 77 17.71 27.16 -8.62
C GLY A 77 16.69 26.45 -9.52
N SER A 78 16.42 25.17 -9.24
CA SER A 78 15.56 24.34 -10.07
C SER A 78 14.10 24.76 -9.96
N PHE A 79 13.34 24.61 -11.07
CA PHE A 79 11.87 24.79 -11.14
C PHE A 79 11.09 24.06 -10.02
N ILE A 80 11.72 23.05 -9.41
CA ILE A 80 11.22 22.29 -8.25
C ILE A 80 10.95 23.19 -7.03
N GLN A 81 11.71 24.27 -6.83
CA GLN A 81 11.56 25.18 -5.69
C GLN A 81 10.24 25.98 -5.74
N GLN A 82 9.67 26.16 -6.93
CA GLN A 82 8.38 26.83 -7.14
C GLN A 82 7.19 25.91 -6.84
N TYR A 83 7.37 24.58 -6.98
CA TYR A 83 6.32 23.59 -6.73
C TYR A 83 6.39 22.94 -5.34
N ILE A 84 7.59 22.85 -4.75
CA ILE A 84 7.83 22.22 -3.46
C ILE A 84 8.46 23.27 -2.55
N PRO A 85 7.73 23.86 -1.59
CA PRO A 85 8.34 24.69 -0.55
C PRO A 85 9.14 23.80 0.40
N LEU A 86 10.45 23.66 0.14
CA LEU A 86 11.39 22.81 0.90
C LEU A 86 11.47 23.17 2.40
N GLU A 87 11.07 24.38 2.79
CA GLU A 87 11.00 24.83 4.19
C GLU A 87 9.98 24.02 5.03
N ARG A 88 8.98 23.40 4.38
CA ARG A 88 7.93 22.60 5.04
C ARG A 88 8.06 21.09 4.85
N THR A 89 9.22 20.62 4.38
CA THR A 89 9.52 19.18 4.25
C THR A 89 9.24 18.36 5.52
N PRO A 90 9.58 18.79 6.75
CA PRO A 90 9.28 17.99 7.95
C PRO A 90 7.78 17.84 8.23
N SER A 91 6.96 18.86 7.94
CA SER A 91 5.50 18.77 8.06
C SER A 91 4.91 17.82 7.00
N LEU A 92 5.53 17.77 5.82
CA LEU A 92 5.18 16.80 4.79
C LEU A 92 5.51 15.36 5.24
N HIS A 93 6.68 15.14 5.84
CA HIS A 93 7.08 13.85 6.38
C HIS A 93 6.07 13.31 7.41
N GLU A 94 5.62 14.16 8.32
CA GLU A 94 4.60 13.81 9.32
C GLU A 94 3.27 13.40 8.66
N TYR A 95 2.82 14.14 7.64
CA TYR A 95 1.64 13.78 6.87
C TYR A 95 1.80 12.43 6.15
N LEU A 96 2.94 12.20 5.49
CA LEU A 96 3.20 10.92 4.81
C LEU A 96 3.21 9.76 5.80
N GLY A 97 3.88 9.92 6.94
CA GLY A 97 3.91 8.91 8.00
C GLY A 97 2.50 8.58 8.51
N ASN A 98 1.69 9.58 8.81
CA ASN A 98 0.31 9.35 9.28
C ASN A 98 -0.57 8.70 8.21
N SER A 99 -0.41 9.10 6.93
CA SER A 99 -1.13 8.46 5.81
C SER A 99 -0.74 6.99 5.62
N MET A 100 0.52 6.66 5.86
CA MET A 100 1.01 5.28 5.79
C MET A 100 0.45 4.42 6.90
N VAL A 101 0.48 4.89 8.14
CA VAL A 101 -0.09 4.16 9.28
C VAL A 101 -1.58 3.89 9.05
N ALA A 102 -2.33 4.88 8.57
CA ALA A 102 -3.74 4.71 8.24
C ALA A 102 -3.98 3.65 7.14
N LEU A 103 -3.14 3.63 6.10
CA LEU A 103 -3.25 2.66 5.01
C LEU A 103 -2.86 1.24 5.44
N VAL A 104 -1.80 1.09 6.24
CA VAL A 104 -1.44 -0.20 6.84
C VAL A 104 -2.57 -0.70 7.73
N ALA A 105 -3.14 0.14 8.60
CA ALA A 105 -4.25 -0.25 9.46
C ALA A 105 -5.49 -0.71 8.67
N MET A 106 -5.87 0.03 7.61
CA MET A 106 -6.97 -0.37 6.74
C MET A 106 -6.66 -1.66 5.97
N SER A 107 -5.46 -1.80 5.41
CA SER A 107 -5.04 -2.99 4.66
C SER A 107 -5.01 -4.23 5.56
N THR A 108 -4.49 -4.12 6.77
CA THR A 108 -4.46 -5.21 7.75
C THR A 108 -5.87 -5.60 8.19
N SER A 109 -6.75 -4.62 8.43
CA SER A 109 -8.14 -4.90 8.78
C SER A 109 -8.87 -5.65 7.66
N PHE A 110 -8.67 -5.24 6.42
CA PHE A 110 -9.24 -5.92 5.25
C PHE A 110 -8.68 -7.34 5.08
N PHE A 111 -7.37 -7.53 5.24
CA PHE A 111 -6.72 -8.83 5.20
C PHE A 111 -7.28 -9.79 6.25
N LEU A 112 -7.37 -9.31 7.50
CA LEU A 112 -7.94 -10.06 8.62
C LEU A 112 -9.39 -10.45 8.37
N PHE A 113 -10.21 -9.50 7.92
CA PHE A 113 -11.63 -9.75 7.69
C PHE A 113 -11.86 -10.72 6.54
N SER A 114 -11.20 -10.52 5.39
CA SER A 114 -11.44 -11.30 4.18
C SER A 114 -10.86 -12.72 4.27
N ASN A 115 -9.56 -12.85 4.55
CA ASN A 115 -8.93 -14.17 4.71
C ASN A 115 -9.40 -14.87 5.99
N GLY A 116 -9.69 -14.11 7.06
CA GLY A 116 -10.24 -14.68 8.30
C GLY A 116 -11.66 -15.21 8.11
N TYR A 117 -12.49 -14.52 7.32
CA TYR A 117 -13.81 -15.02 6.94
C TYR A 117 -13.70 -16.33 6.15
N LEU A 118 -12.84 -16.39 5.12
CA LEU A 118 -12.64 -17.60 4.33
C LEU A 118 -12.01 -18.77 5.12
N CYS A 119 -11.10 -18.47 6.05
CA CYS A 119 -10.45 -19.47 6.89
C CYS A 119 -11.36 -19.99 8.02
N PHE A 120 -11.93 -19.12 8.85
CA PHE A 120 -12.66 -19.53 10.05
C PHE A 120 -14.12 -19.91 9.80
N VAL A 121 -14.78 -19.29 8.82
CA VAL A 121 -16.21 -19.54 8.52
C VAL A 121 -16.35 -20.65 7.48
N HIS A 122 -15.51 -20.65 6.43
CA HIS A 122 -15.60 -21.60 5.33
C HIS A 122 -14.55 -22.71 5.35
N GLY A 123 -13.54 -22.62 6.23
CA GLY A 123 -12.56 -23.70 6.42
C GLY A 123 -11.58 -23.88 5.25
N GLU A 124 -11.38 -22.86 4.42
CA GLU A 124 -10.49 -22.97 3.26
C GLU A 124 -9.00 -22.94 3.69
N ALA A 125 -8.32 -24.08 3.57
CA ALA A 125 -6.96 -24.28 4.06
C ALA A 125 -5.92 -23.33 3.44
N ASP A 126 -6.04 -23.02 2.15
CA ASP A 126 -5.11 -22.12 1.43
C ASP A 126 -5.10 -20.70 2.04
N TYR A 127 -6.24 -20.24 2.56
CA TYR A 127 -6.36 -18.94 3.21
C TYR A 127 -5.93 -18.97 4.67
N CYS A 128 -6.08 -20.12 5.34
CA CYS A 128 -5.54 -20.32 6.69
C CYS A 128 -4.01 -20.36 6.69
N GLU A 129 -3.39 -20.95 5.66
CA GLU A 129 -1.93 -21.02 5.53
C GLU A 129 -1.31 -19.61 5.48
N LYS A 130 -1.98 -18.64 4.84
CA LYS A 130 -1.51 -17.25 4.78
C LYS A 130 -1.18 -16.67 6.16
N PHE A 131 -1.96 -16.99 7.19
CA PHE A 131 -1.72 -16.53 8.57
C PHE A 131 -0.48 -17.15 9.22
N THR A 132 -0.02 -18.30 8.71
CA THR A 132 1.17 -19.00 9.21
C THR A 132 2.45 -18.62 8.48
N THR A 133 2.35 -17.84 7.39
CA THR A 133 3.52 -17.42 6.61
C THR A 133 4.34 -16.33 7.32
N PRO A 134 5.67 -16.29 7.11
CA PRO A 134 6.54 -15.24 7.64
C PRO A 134 6.11 -13.81 7.25
N ALA A 135 5.43 -13.66 6.11
CA ALA A 135 4.87 -12.38 5.68
C ALA A 135 3.73 -11.87 6.59
N ALA A 136 2.91 -12.78 7.13
CA ALA A 136 1.88 -12.42 8.11
C ALA A 136 2.51 -11.95 9.43
N TYR A 137 3.53 -12.64 9.93
CA TYR A 137 4.26 -12.22 11.15
C TYR A 137 4.91 -10.85 11.01
N LEU A 138 5.50 -10.53 9.84
CA LEU A 138 6.05 -9.20 9.56
C LEU A 138 4.97 -8.11 9.53
N GLY A 139 3.78 -8.43 9.00
CA GLY A 139 2.62 -7.52 9.05
C GLY A 139 2.08 -7.29 10.46
N TYR A 140 2.03 -8.32 11.30
CA TYR A 140 1.66 -8.20 12.72
C TYR A 140 2.74 -7.50 13.55
N GLY A 141 4.02 -7.71 13.23
CA GLY A 141 5.15 -7.12 13.94
C GLY A 141 5.30 -5.60 13.78
N ILE A 142 4.64 -5.00 12.78
CA ILE A 142 4.55 -3.53 12.63
C ILE A 142 3.44 -2.94 13.52
N LEU A 143 2.53 -3.78 14.04
CA LEU A 143 1.37 -3.42 14.85
C LEU A 143 1.50 -3.80 16.33
N SER A 144 2.64 -4.38 16.73
CA SER A 144 2.96 -4.76 18.12
C SER A 144 4.14 -3.99 18.67
#